data_AF-A0A094FL64-F1
#
_entry.id   AF-A0A094FL64-F1
#
_cell.length_a   1.000
_cell.length_b   1.000
_cell.length_c   1.000
_cell.angle_alpha   90.00
_cell.angle_beta   90.00
_cell.angle_gamma   90.00
#
_symmetry.space_group_name_H-M   'P 1'
#
loop_
_entity.id
_entity.type
_entity.pdbx_description
1 polymer ?
#
loop_
_entity_poly.entity_id
_entity_poly.type
_entity_poly.pdbx_seq_one_letter_code
_entity_poly.pdbx_strand_id
1 'polypeptide(L)' 'MPPADSPLVEKRNAAREVVDILDEIATLLNTNLDRHTLSLCISMVENGVNPEALATVIKELRREAEDGKREFDQAQR' A
#
# COMPACT_ATOMS: atom_id res chain seq x y z
N MET A 1 -26.82 -12.17 -11.70
CA MET A 1 -25.51 -12.57 -11.13
C MET A 1 -24.72 -13.20 -12.27
N PRO A 2 -23.52 -12.71 -12.61
CA PRO A 2 -22.71 -13.33 -13.65
C PRO A 2 -22.33 -14.76 -13.24
N PRO A 3 -22.18 -15.70 -14.20
CA PRO A 3 -21.77 -17.07 -13.90
C PRO A 3 -20.38 -17.10 -13.25
N ALA A 4 -20.18 -18.07 -12.34
CA ALA A 4 -18.95 -18.23 -11.57
C ALA A 4 -17.70 -18.37 -12.46
N ASP A 5 -17.86 -18.92 -13.66
CA ASP A 5 -16.80 -19.17 -14.64
C ASP A 5 -16.69 -18.05 -15.69
N SER A 6 -17.20 -16.85 -15.39
CA SER A 6 -17.01 -15.71 -16.28
C SER A 6 -15.56 -15.20 -16.20
N PRO A 7 -14.91 -14.85 -17.33
CA PRO A 7 -13.52 -14.36 -17.36
C PRO A 7 -13.26 -13.12 -16.47
N LEU A 8 -14.31 -12.36 -16.15
CA LEU A 8 -14.23 -11.21 -15.27
C LEU A 8 -14.08 -11.61 -13.79
N VAL A 9 -14.75 -12.70 -13.37
CA VAL A 9 -14.65 -13.22 -12.01
C VAL A 9 -13.26 -13.81 -11.76
N GLU A 10 -12.71 -14.53 -12.74
CA GLU A 10 -11.34 -15.06 -12.71
C GLU A 10 -10.30 -13.95 -12.55
N LYS A 11 -10.39 -12.89 -13.39
CA LYS A 11 -9.49 -11.73 -13.29
C LYS A 11 -9.54 -11.06 -11.93
N ARG A 12 -10.74 -10.90 -11.36
CA ARG A 12 -10.91 -10.31 -10.02
C ARG A 12 -10.32 -11.19 -8.93
N ASN A 13 -10.47 -12.50 -9.03
CA ASN A 13 -9.91 -13.45 -8.07
C ASN A 13 -8.38 -13.46 -8.14
N ALA A 14 -7.81 -13.47 -9.35
CA ALA A 14 -6.36 -13.36 -9.56
C ALA A 14 -5.80 -12.04 -8.99
N ALA A 15 -6.48 -10.92 -9.21
CA ALA A 15 -6.06 -9.63 -8.64
C ALA A 15 -6.07 -9.65 -7.10
N ARG A 16 -7.06 -10.30 -6.47
CA ARG A 16 -7.08 -10.48 -5.01
C ARG A 16 -5.90 -11.32 -4.53
N GLU A 17 -5.64 -12.44 -5.19
CA GLU A 17 -4.54 -13.34 -4.85
C GLU A 17 -3.18 -12.64 -4.97
N VAL A 18 -2.97 -11.83 -6.01
CA VAL A 18 -1.76 -11.00 -6.15
C VAL A 18 -1.60 -10.06 -4.97
N VAL A 19 -2.68 -9.36 -4.57
CA VAL A 19 -2.63 -8.45 -3.42
C VAL A 19 -2.35 -9.21 -2.12
N ASP A 20 -2.94 -10.40 -1.92
CA ASP A 20 -2.69 -11.24 -0.75
C ASP A 20 -1.22 -11.67 -0.66
N ILE A 21 -0.63 -12.13 -1.77
CA ILE A 21 0.79 -12.52 -1.83
C ILE A 21 1.69 -11.31 -1.55
N LEU A 22 1.39 -10.15 -2.13
CA LEU A 22 2.19 -8.94 -1.92
C LEU A 22 2.09 -8.42 -0.48
N ASP A 23 0.94 -8.57 0.18
CA ASP A 23 0.73 -8.19 1.58
C ASP A 23 1.55 -9.09 2.52
N GLU A 24 1.62 -10.39 2.23
CA GLU A 24 2.48 -11.33 2.96
C GLU A 24 3.97 -10.99 2.79
N ILE A 25 4.41 -10.70 1.56
CA ILE A 25 5.79 -10.24 1.29
C ILE A 25 6.07 -8.93 2.04
N ALA A 26 5.16 -7.96 2.00
CA ALA A 26 5.29 -6.67 2.66
C ALA A 26 5.41 -6.81 4.19
N THR A 27 4.70 -7.79 4.77
CA THR A 27 4.76 -8.16 6.18
C THR A 27 6.09 -8.81 6.54
N LEU A 28 6.54 -9.79 5.76
CA LEU A 28 7.84 -10.46 5.97
C LEU A 28 9.02 -9.47 5.92
N LEU A 29 8.94 -8.48 5.03
CA LEU A 29 9.94 -7.43 4.88
C LEU A 29 9.79 -6.27 5.89
N ASN A 30 8.79 -6.32 6.78
CA ASN A 30 8.50 -5.26 7.75
C ASN A 30 8.42 -3.86 7.12
N THR A 31 7.78 -3.76 5.95
CA THR A 31 7.58 -2.47 5.27
C THR A 31 6.59 -1.56 6.02
N ASN A 32 5.82 -2.14 6.93
CA ASN A 32 4.73 -1.52 7.69
C ASN A 32 3.70 -0.85 6.78
N LEU A 33 3.50 -1.35 5.56
CA LEU A 33 2.41 -0.94 4.69
C LEU A 33 1.17 -1.75 5.07
N ASP A 34 0.07 -1.06 5.37
CA ASP A 34 -1.21 -1.74 5.49
C ASP A 34 -1.75 -2.10 4.10
N ARG A 35 -2.65 -3.08 4.06
CA ARG A 35 -3.22 -3.62 2.82
C ARG A 35 -3.85 -2.56 1.91
N HIS A 36 -4.45 -1.51 2.48
CA HIS A 36 -5.06 -0.44 1.69
C HIS A 36 -3.96 0.44 1.04
N THR A 37 -2.96 0.84 1.81
CA THR A 37 -1.80 1.58 1.28
C THR A 37 -1.03 0.78 0.24
N LEU A 38 -0.82 -0.52 0.46
CA LEU A 38 -0.19 -1.40 -0.52
C LEU A 38 -0.99 -1.45 -1.84
N SER A 39 -2.31 -1.57 -1.75
CA SER A 39 -3.19 -1.57 -2.93
C SER A 39 -3.07 -0.26 -3.73
N LEU A 40 -2.99 0.87 -3.03
CA LEU A 40 -2.79 2.18 -3.68
C LEU A 40 -1.42 2.26 -4.37
N CYS A 41 -0.36 1.79 -3.71
CA CYS A 41 0.99 1.74 -4.30
C CYS A 41 1.01 0.89 -5.57
N ILE A 42 0.35 -0.27 -5.56
CA ILE A 42 0.21 -1.14 -6.74
C ILE A 42 -0.46 -0.37 -7.88
N SER A 43 -1.62 0.26 -7.62
CA SER A 43 -2.31 1.06 -8.64
C SER A 43 -1.45 2.20 -9.18
N MET A 44 -0.69 2.89 -8.34
CA MET A 44 0.23 3.94 -8.79
C MET A 44 1.32 3.41 -9.71
N VAL A 45 1.94 2.28 -9.35
CA VAL A 45 2.98 1.64 -10.16
C VAL A 45 2.41 1.13 -11.48
N GLU A 46 1.21 0.54 -11.48
CA GLU A 46 0.48 0.14 -12.70
C GLU A 46 0.16 1.33 -13.62
N ASN A 47 -0.01 2.54 -13.06
CA ASN A 47 -0.18 3.78 -13.81
C ASN A 47 1.15 4.44 -14.23
N GLY A 48 2.29 3.76 -14.03
CA GLY A 48 3.61 4.21 -14.51
C GLY A 48 4.39 5.07 -13.52
N VAL A 49 3.95 5.16 -12.26
CA VAL A 49 4.75 5.84 -11.22
C VAL A 49 6.00 5.01 -10.90
N ASN A 50 7.15 5.69 -10.80
CA ASN A 50 8.40 5.04 -10.42
C ASN A 50 8.33 4.54 -8.96
N PRO A 51 8.61 3.24 -8.70
CA PRO A 51 8.47 2.66 -7.37
C PRO A 51 9.51 3.17 -6.36
N GLU A 52 10.72 3.53 -6.81
CA GLU A 52 11.77 4.10 -5.95
C GLU A 52 11.39 5.51 -5.49
N ALA A 53 10.88 6.33 -6.41
CA ALA A 53 10.39 7.66 -6.10
C ALA A 53 9.19 7.60 -5.12
N LEU A 54 8.26 6.67 -5.36
CA LEU A 54 7.13 6.44 -4.46
C LEU A 54 7.58 6.02 -3.05
N ALA A 55 8.58 5.12 -2.95
CA ALA A 55 9.13 4.72 -1.67
C ALA A 55 9.77 5.89 -0.91
N THR A 56 10.45 6.80 -1.62
CA THR A 56 11.00 8.03 -1.02
C THR A 56 9.90 8.91 -0.44
N VAL A 57 8.84 9.17 -1.21
CA VAL A 57 7.69 9.98 -0.77
C VAL A 57 7.02 9.37 0.46
N ILE A 58 6.79 8.05 0.47
CA ILE A 58 6.18 7.37 1.63
C ILE A 58 7.05 7.53 2.90
N LYS A 59 8.37 7.41 2.77
CA LYS A 59 9.29 7.58 3.89
C LYS A 59 9.28 9.02 4.41
N GLU A 60 9.26 10.01 3.53
CA GLU A 60 9.21 11.42 3.89
C GLU A 60 7.91 11.77 4.62
N LEU A 61 6.76 11.38 4.07
CA LEU A 61 5.45 11.61 4.70
C LEU A 61 5.34 10.97 6.09
N ARG A 62 5.89 9.76 6.27
CA ARG A 62 5.92 9.10 7.58
C ARG A 62 6.78 9.87 8.59
N ARG A 63 7.96 10.33 8.17
CA ARG A 63 8.85 11.14 9.01
C ARG A 63 8.17 12.44 9.43
N GLU A 64 7.55 13.17 8.49
CA GLU A 64 6.86 14.43 8.78
C GLU A 64 5.66 14.23 9.74
N ALA A 65 4.92 13.13 9.58
CA ALA A 65 3.83 12.79 10.51
C ALA A 65 4.33 12.52 11.93
N GLU A 66 5.46 11.81 12.06
CA GLU A 66 6.10 11.56 13.36
C GLU A 66 6.66 12.85 13.97
N ASP A 67 7.28 13.71 13.17
CA ASP A 67 7.80 15.02 13.59
C ASP A 67 6.67 15.90 14.12
N GLY A 68 5.60 16.07 13.35
CA GLY A 68 4.45 16.88 13.75
C GLY A 68 3.75 16.34 14.99
N LYS A 69 3.67 15.02 15.16
CA LYS A 69 3.14 14.40 16.39
C LYS A 69 4.01 14.75 17.60
N ARG A 70 5.34 14.67 17.47
CA ARG A 70 6.28 14.99 18.57
C ARG A 70 6.21 16.46 18.96
N GLU A 71 6.05 17.37 18.01
CA GLU A 71 5.90 18.81 18.28
C GLU A 71 4.59 19.09 19.01
N PHE A 72 3.48 18.50 18.56
CA PHE A 72 2.19 18.61 19.22
C PHE A 72 2.22 18.11 20.68
N ASP A 73 2.81 16.93 20.90
CA ASP A 73 2.92 16.34 22.24
C ASP A 73 3.80 17.20 23.18
N GLN A 74 4.81 17.89 22.65
CA GLN A 74 5.66 18.80 23.41
C GLN A 74 4.95 20.11 23.75
N ALA A 75 4.12 20.62 22.85
CA ALA A 75 3.34 21.84 23.09
C ALA A 75 2.22 21.64 24.13
N GLN A 76 1.82 20.41 24.42
CA GLN A 76 0.82 20.05 25.44
C GLN A 76 1.41 19.69 26.81
N ARG A 77 2.74 19.69 26.97
CA ARG A 77 3.43 19.48 28.25
C ARG A 77 3.79 20.80 28.91
#